data_AF-A0A965CTI5-F1
#
_entry.id   AF-A0A965CTI5-F1
#
_cell.length_a   1.000
_cell.length_b   1.000
_cell.length_c   1.000
_cell.angle_alpha   90.00
_cell.angle_beta   90.00
_cell.angle_gamma   90.00
#
_symmetry.space_group_name_H-M   'P 1'
#
loop_
_entity.id
_entity.type
_entity.pdbx_description
1 polymer ?
#
loop_
_entity_poly.entity_id
_entity_poly.type
_entity_poly.pdbx_seq_one_letter_code
_entity_poly.pdbx_strand_id
1 'polypeptide(L)'
;NGTQGIFYRRDDVFTVSLHADPVRFYPFFWGHRHERGESAGAGFNLNCPLEQGTSDEDYLQTLEEALSRIDSFCPEAMVVALGLDAFQGDPLAGLSITTEGFQKIGRAIAALKLPTVLVQEGGYLCRELGENLIAFIDGFEKS
;
A
#
# COMPACT_ATOMS: atom_id res chain seq x y z
N ASN A 1 1.97 -2.67 10.20
CA ASN A 1 2.82 -2.77 11.41
C ASN A 1 3.52 -4.12 11.56
N GLY A 2 2.83 -5.27 11.41
CA GLY A 2 3.46 -6.60 11.54
C GLY A 2 4.66 -6.81 10.61
N THR A 3 4.47 -6.59 9.29
CA THR A 3 5.53 -6.67 8.27
C THR A 3 6.70 -5.74 8.58
N GLN A 4 6.42 -4.48 8.92
CA GLN A 4 7.44 -3.53 9.36
C GLN A 4 8.27 -4.09 10.53
N GLY A 5 7.63 -4.67 11.55
CA GLY A 5 8.33 -5.23 12.71
C GLY A 5 9.27 -6.39 12.36
N ILE A 6 8.88 -7.25 11.41
CA ILE A 6 9.68 -8.40 10.95
C ILE A 6 10.98 -7.94 10.28
N PHE A 7 10.92 -6.88 9.47
CA PHE A 7 12.05 -6.42 8.65
C PHE A 7 12.73 -5.15 9.17
N TYR A 8 12.31 -4.61 10.32
CA TYR A 8 12.72 -3.28 10.79
C TYR A 8 14.24 -3.04 10.90
N ARG A 9 15.01 -4.12 11.06
CA ARG A 9 16.47 -4.10 11.22
C ARG A 9 17.25 -4.64 10.01
N ARG A 10 16.56 -4.85 8.89
CA ARG A 10 17.08 -5.49 7.67
C ARG A 10 17.08 -4.51 6.51
N ASP A 11 18.12 -4.58 5.69
CA ASP A 11 18.30 -3.79 4.45
C ASP A 11 18.08 -4.61 3.18
N ASP A 12 17.95 -5.94 3.30
CA ASP A 12 17.65 -6.84 2.20
C ASP A 12 16.16 -6.88 1.84
N VAL A 13 15.29 -6.24 2.64
CA VAL A 13 13.86 -6.11 2.38
C VAL A 13 13.42 -4.67 2.65
N PHE A 14 12.95 -3.97 1.62
CA PHE A 14 12.39 -2.63 1.76
C PHE A 14 10.88 -2.69 2.01
N THR A 15 10.42 -2.22 3.17
CA THR A 15 9.00 -2.18 3.52
C THR A 15 8.39 -0.82 3.24
N VAL A 16 7.33 -0.79 2.44
CA VAL A 16 6.58 0.43 2.11
C VAL A 16 5.11 0.24 2.43
N SER A 17 4.47 1.23 3.06
CA SER A 17 3.06 1.15 3.43
C SER A 17 2.35 2.50 3.28
N LEU A 18 1.29 2.52 2.48
CA LEU A 18 0.31 3.60 2.43
C LEU A 18 -0.91 3.18 3.24
N HIS A 19 -1.34 4.00 4.19
CA HIS A 19 -2.43 3.67 5.11
C HIS A 19 -3.05 4.94 5.69
N ALA A 20 -4.28 4.83 6.18
CA ALA A 20 -4.92 5.91 6.93
C ALA A 20 -4.09 6.27 8.18
N ASP A 21 -3.97 7.56 8.47
CA ASP A 21 -3.08 8.08 9.50
C ASP A 21 -3.36 7.44 10.87
N PRO A 22 -2.35 6.79 11.48
CA PRO A 22 -2.54 6.09 12.73
C PRO A 22 -2.93 7.02 13.89
N VAL A 23 -2.72 8.34 13.80
CA VAL A 23 -3.18 9.29 14.85
C VAL A 23 -4.68 9.16 15.11
N ARG A 24 -5.48 8.85 14.08
CA ARG A 24 -6.95 8.71 14.18
C ARG A 24 -7.48 7.35 13.76
N PHE A 25 -6.59 6.43 13.36
CA PHE A 25 -6.96 5.14 12.81
C PHE A 25 -6.08 4.02 13.37
N TYR A 26 -6.60 2.79 13.40
CA TYR A 26 -5.79 1.64 13.82
C TYR A 26 -4.52 1.55 12.95
N PRO A 27 -3.32 1.25 13.49
CA PRO A 27 -3.04 0.69 14.83
C PRO A 27 -2.61 1.69 15.91
N PHE A 28 -2.70 3.00 15.68
CA PHE A 28 -2.37 4.09 16.63
C PHE A 28 -0.89 4.26 17.01
N PHE A 29 -0.20 3.17 17.35
CA PHE A 29 1.14 3.21 17.93
C PHE A 29 2.26 2.97 16.91
N TRP A 30 1.92 2.61 15.68
CA TRP A 30 2.83 2.23 14.60
C TRP A 30 2.30 2.72 13.26
N GLY A 31 3.17 2.89 12.27
CA GLY A 31 2.82 3.46 10.97
C GLY A 31 3.13 4.95 10.85
N HIS A 32 3.77 5.55 11.87
CA HIS A 32 4.09 6.97 11.81
C HIS A 32 5.20 7.26 10.80
N ARG A 33 5.14 8.45 10.20
CA ARG A 33 6.11 8.89 9.19
C ARG A 33 7.55 8.92 9.71
N HIS A 34 7.81 9.02 11.01
CA HIS A 34 9.19 9.05 11.54
C HIS A 34 9.81 7.66 11.71
N GLU A 35 9.03 6.59 11.56
CA GLU A 35 9.50 5.21 11.69
C GLU A 35 10.22 4.80 10.38
N ARG A 36 11.56 4.77 10.42
CA ARG A 36 12.41 4.62 9.22
C ARG A 36 13.32 3.39 9.26
N GLY A 37 13.06 2.45 10.16
CA GLY A 37 13.94 1.30 10.40
C GLY A 37 15.06 1.62 11.40
N GLU A 38 15.81 0.59 11.76
CA GLU A 38 16.88 0.64 12.77
C GLU A 38 18.10 -0.15 12.31
N SER A 39 19.29 0.19 12.84
CA SER A 39 20.52 -0.55 12.57
C SER A 39 20.78 -0.65 11.05
N ALA A 40 21.01 -1.85 10.51
CA ALA A 40 21.20 -2.05 9.07
C ALA A 40 19.95 -1.62 8.26
N GLY A 41 18.74 -1.82 8.80
CA GLY A 41 17.49 -1.44 8.15
C GLY A 41 17.15 0.06 8.19
N ALA A 42 18.05 0.91 8.70
CA ALA A 42 17.83 2.36 8.69
C ALA A 42 17.71 2.88 7.24
N GLY A 43 16.56 3.47 6.91
CA GLY A 43 16.22 3.90 5.55
C GLY A 43 15.38 2.89 4.76
N PHE A 44 15.22 1.66 5.25
CA PHE A 44 14.52 0.56 4.59
C PHE A 44 13.10 0.31 5.13
N ASN A 45 12.51 1.30 5.81
CA ASN A 45 11.08 1.35 6.08
C ASN A 45 10.49 2.70 5.70
N LEU A 46 9.41 2.69 4.90
CA LEU A 46 8.70 3.88 4.44
C LEU A 46 7.21 3.77 4.78
N ASN A 47 6.80 4.48 5.83
CA ASN A 47 5.40 4.74 6.11
C ASN A 47 4.95 6.04 5.44
N CYS A 48 3.80 5.95 4.76
CA CYS A 48 3.07 7.03 4.12
C CYS A 48 1.66 7.13 4.75
N PRO A 49 1.54 7.72 5.95
CA PRO A 49 0.24 7.97 6.55
C PRO A 49 -0.51 9.03 5.73
N LEU A 50 -1.79 8.75 5.47
CA LEU A 50 -2.72 9.54 4.65
C LEU A 50 -3.88 10.03 5.49
N GLU A 51 -4.39 11.23 5.20
CA GLU A 51 -5.57 11.76 5.90
C GLU A 51 -6.78 10.84 5.70
N GLN A 52 -7.65 10.78 6.71
CA GLN A 52 -8.86 9.97 6.59
C GLN A 52 -9.72 10.49 5.44
N GLY A 53 -10.14 9.57 4.56
CA GLY A 53 -10.94 9.90 3.39
C GLY A 53 -10.16 10.42 2.18
N THR A 54 -8.82 10.29 2.17
CA THR A 54 -7.97 10.54 1.00
C THR A 54 -8.55 9.92 -0.27
N SER A 55 -8.59 10.72 -1.34
CA SER A 55 -9.17 10.38 -2.64
C SER A 55 -8.21 9.57 -3.52
N ASP A 56 -8.71 9.09 -4.66
CA ASP A 56 -7.88 8.43 -5.68
C ASP A 56 -6.67 9.26 -6.10
N GLU A 57 -6.84 10.57 -6.32
CA GLU A 57 -5.79 11.45 -6.85
C GLU A 57 -4.62 11.59 -5.86
N ASP A 58 -4.93 11.92 -4.62
CA ASP A 58 -3.95 12.08 -3.54
C ASP A 58 -3.25 10.75 -3.19
N TYR A 59 -4.00 9.64 -3.23
CA TYR A 59 -3.43 8.30 -3.03
C TYR A 59 -2.45 7.96 -4.14
N LEU A 60 -2.82 8.20 -5.41
CA LEU A 60 -1.97 7.90 -6.57
C LEU A 60 -0.71 8.78 -6.59
N GLN A 61 -0.79 10.05 -6.20
CA GLN A 61 0.39 10.90 -6.06
C GLN A 61 1.35 10.33 -5.01
N THR A 62 0.83 9.92 -3.85
CA THR A 62 1.66 9.30 -2.80
C THR A 62 2.23 7.95 -3.26
N LEU A 63 1.46 7.18 -4.02
CA LEU A 63 1.89 5.91 -4.60
C LEU A 63 3.03 6.13 -5.60
N GLU A 64 2.96 7.15 -6.45
CA GLU A 64 4.03 7.47 -7.40
C GLU A 64 5.36 7.76 -6.68
N GLU A 65 5.33 8.56 -5.62
CA GLU A 65 6.51 8.82 -4.78
C GLU A 65 7.04 7.54 -4.14
N ALA A 66 6.16 6.67 -3.64
CA ALA A 66 6.52 5.38 -3.06
C ALA A 66 7.14 4.44 -4.10
N LEU A 67 6.57 4.36 -5.31
CA LEU A 67 7.08 3.55 -6.40
C LEU A 67 8.45 4.02 -6.88
N SER A 68 8.69 5.33 -6.93
CA SER A 68 10.02 5.90 -7.22
C SER A 68 11.08 5.44 -6.20
N ARG A 69 10.70 5.36 -4.93
CA ARG A 69 11.56 4.84 -3.85
C ARG A 69 11.79 3.34 -3.97
N ILE A 70 10.78 2.57 -4.36
CA ILE A 70 10.90 1.14 -4.62
C ILE A 70 11.82 0.90 -5.81
N ASP A 71 11.67 1.64 -6.90
CA ASP A 71 12.53 1.53 -8.09
C ASP A 71 14.00 1.83 -7.74
N SER A 72 14.24 2.86 -6.92
CA SER A 72 15.58 3.22 -6.43
C SER A 72 16.22 2.15 -5.52
N PHE A 73 15.41 1.28 -4.89
CA PHE A 73 15.90 0.13 -4.12
C PHE A 73 16.34 -1.02 -5.04
N CYS A 74 15.96 -1.00 -6.32
CA CYS A 74 16.28 -2.04 -7.31
C CYS A 74 15.93 -3.47 -6.85
N PRO A 75 14.70 -3.75 -6.38
CA PRO A 75 14.33 -5.08 -5.91
C PRO A 75 14.34 -6.10 -7.06
N GLU A 76 14.65 -7.36 -6.72
CA GLU A 76 14.55 -8.47 -7.67
C GLU A 76 13.11 -9.02 -7.80
N ALA A 77 12.27 -8.79 -6.79
CA ALA A 77 10.87 -9.21 -6.74
C ALA A 77 10.06 -8.31 -5.79
N MET A 78 8.74 -8.34 -5.94
CA MET A 78 7.81 -7.55 -5.12
C MET A 78 6.72 -8.43 -4.50
N VAL A 79 6.35 -8.10 -3.26
CA VAL A 79 5.16 -8.67 -2.60
C VAL A 79 4.20 -7.53 -2.30
N VAL A 80 2.99 -7.59 -2.86
CA VAL A 80 1.94 -6.61 -2.60
C VAL A 80 0.97 -7.22 -1.59
N ALA A 81 1.00 -6.67 -0.38
CA ALA A 81 0.00 -6.89 0.65
C ALA A 81 -1.28 -6.11 0.27
N LEU A 82 -2.19 -6.77 -0.45
CA LEU A 82 -3.36 -6.16 -1.09
C LEU A 82 -4.55 -6.07 -0.13
N GLY A 83 -4.69 -4.93 0.51
CA GLY A 83 -5.90 -4.57 1.27
C GLY A 83 -6.94 -3.87 0.39
N LEU A 84 -8.18 -4.35 0.42
CA LEU A 84 -9.32 -3.75 -0.28
C LEU A 84 -10.20 -2.87 0.64
N ASP A 85 -9.81 -2.74 1.91
CA ASP A 85 -10.44 -1.90 2.93
C ASP A 85 -10.15 -0.39 2.79
N ALA A 86 -9.30 -0.02 1.82
CA ALA A 86 -9.15 1.36 1.36
C ALA A 86 -10.38 1.88 0.58
N PHE A 87 -11.32 1.00 0.23
CA PHE A 87 -12.50 1.36 -0.55
C PHE A 87 -13.39 2.39 0.17
N GLN A 88 -13.90 3.38 -0.57
CA GLN A 88 -14.80 4.41 -0.03
C GLN A 88 -16.06 3.89 0.65
N GLY A 89 -16.50 2.68 0.29
CA GLY A 89 -17.66 2.00 0.88
C GLY A 89 -17.31 1.00 1.98
N ASP A 90 -16.03 0.88 2.37
CA ASP A 90 -15.62 -0.01 3.45
C ASP A 90 -16.15 0.52 4.80
N PRO A 91 -16.69 -0.36 5.68
CA PRO A 91 -17.24 0.06 6.97
C PRO A 91 -16.22 0.71 7.92
N LEU A 92 -14.92 0.49 7.74
CA LEU A 92 -13.91 1.17 8.54
C LEU A 92 -13.73 2.64 8.13
N ALA A 93 -14.07 3.00 6.88
CA ALA A 93 -13.99 4.36 6.36
C ALA A 93 -12.61 5.03 6.56
N GLY A 94 -11.54 4.29 6.25
CA GLY A 94 -10.16 4.80 6.35
C GLY A 94 -9.80 5.74 5.20
N LEU A 95 -9.95 5.27 3.97
CA LEU A 95 -9.66 6.01 2.74
C LEU A 95 -10.91 6.04 1.84
N SER A 96 -10.88 6.85 0.78
CA SER A 96 -11.98 7.00 -0.17
C SER A 96 -11.63 6.49 -1.56
N ILE A 97 -10.99 5.32 -1.66
CA ILE A 97 -10.58 4.76 -2.95
C ILE A 97 -11.79 4.22 -3.70
N THR A 98 -11.93 4.58 -4.97
CA THR A 98 -12.99 4.07 -5.83
C THR A 98 -12.59 2.74 -6.49
N THR A 99 -13.55 2.01 -7.06
CA THR A 99 -13.25 0.83 -7.89
C THR A 99 -12.32 1.16 -9.07
N GLU A 100 -12.50 2.34 -9.69
CA GLU A 100 -11.58 2.83 -10.73
C GLU A 100 -10.20 3.16 -10.15
N GLY A 101 -10.15 3.69 -8.93
CA GLY A 101 -8.93 3.91 -8.15
C GLY A 101 -8.11 2.62 -8.02
N PHE A 102 -8.72 1.51 -7.62
CA PHE A 102 -8.04 0.21 -7.54
C PHE A 102 -7.45 -0.23 -8.89
N GLN A 103 -8.14 0.01 -10.00
CA GLN A 103 -7.60 -0.27 -11.34
C GLN A 103 -6.36 0.59 -11.65
N LYS A 104 -6.39 1.88 -11.31
CA LYS A 104 -5.24 2.78 -11.49
C LYS A 104 -4.06 2.36 -10.62
N ILE A 105 -4.32 1.96 -9.38
CA ILE A 105 -3.29 1.45 -8.45
C ILE A 105 -2.64 0.18 -9.03
N GLY A 106 -3.43 -0.79 -9.46
CA GLY A 106 -2.91 -2.02 -10.09
C GLY A 106 -2.01 -1.73 -11.28
N ARG A 107 -2.44 -0.82 -12.17
CA ARG A 107 -1.67 -0.39 -13.34
C ARG A 107 -0.35 0.30 -12.96
N ALA A 108 -0.37 1.19 -11.96
CA ALA A 108 0.82 1.91 -11.51
C ALA A 108 1.87 0.96 -10.93
N ILE A 109 1.44 -0.03 -10.13
CA ILE A 109 2.33 -1.03 -9.55
C ILE A 109 2.94 -1.94 -10.64
N ALA A 110 2.13 -2.41 -11.59
CA ALA A 110 2.58 -3.27 -12.67
C ALA A 110 3.60 -2.60 -13.61
N ALA A 111 3.59 -1.27 -13.71
CA ALA A 111 4.54 -0.50 -14.52
C ALA A 111 6.01 -0.69 -14.09
N LEU A 112 6.28 -1.15 -12.85
CA LEU A 112 7.63 -1.52 -12.39
C LEU A 112 8.17 -2.79 -13.06
N LYS A 113 7.32 -3.61 -13.68
CA LYS A 113 7.70 -4.84 -14.41
C LYS A 113 8.51 -5.84 -13.58
N LEU A 114 8.20 -5.95 -12.29
CA LEU A 114 8.84 -6.88 -11.36
C LEU A 114 8.06 -8.21 -11.27
N PRO A 115 8.75 -9.34 -11.06
CA PRO A 115 8.11 -10.56 -10.57
C PRO A 115 7.35 -10.24 -9.27
N THR A 116 6.02 -10.39 -9.29
CA THR A 116 5.17 -9.89 -8.21
C THR A 116 4.26 -10.97 -7.66
N VAL A 117 4.21 -11.07 -6.33
CA VAL A 117 3.21 -11.88 -5.60
C VAL A 117 2.16 -10.94 -5.02
N LEU A 118 0.89 -11.20 -5.31
CA LEU A 118 -0.24 -10.51 -4.70
C LEU A 118 -0.77 -11.37 -3.54
N VAL A 119 -0.79 -10.80 -2.34
CA VAL A 119 -1.29 -11.47 -1.13
C VAL A 119 -2.51 -10.71 -0.64
N GLN A 120 -3.67 -11.38 -0.61
CA GLN A 120 -4.90 -10.77 -0.12
C GLN A 120 -4.79 -10.50 1.39
N GLU A 121 -5.11 -9.27 1.80
CA GLU A 121 -5.13 -8.82 3.19
C GLU A 121 -6.55 -8.37 3.58
N GLY A 122 -6.71 -7.13 4.06
CA GLY A 122 -7.98 -6.53 4.43
C GLY A 122 -8.96 -6.37 3.26
N GLY A 123 -10.17 -5.93 3.59
CA GLY A 123 -11.32 -5.90 2.68
C GLY A 123 -12.51 -6.53 3.37
N TYR A 124 -13.34 -5.70 4.01
CA TYR A 124 -14.49 -6.18 4.74
C TYR A 124 -15.65 -6.48 3.80
N LEU A 125 -16.59 -7.31 4.24
CA LEU A 125 -17.70 -7.76 3.40
C LEU A 125 -18.57 -6.57 2.98
N CYS A 126 -18.37 -6.10 1.76
CA CYS A 126 -19.23 -5.18 1.03
C CYS A 126 -19.57 -5.79 -0.33
N ARG A 127 -20.58 -5.22 -0.99
CA ARG A 127 -21.06 -5.74 -2.29
C ARG A 127 -19.96 -5.62 -3.36
N GLU A 128 -19.15 -4.59 -3.26
CA GLU A 128 -18.15 -4.15 -4.22
C GLU A 128 -16.79 -4.83 -4.02
N LEU A 129 -16.61 -5.65 -2.97
CA LEU A 129 -15.32 -6.27 -2.65
C LEU A 129 -14.75 -7.07 -3.84
N GLY A 130 -15.61 -7.88 -4.48
CA GLY A 130 -15.22 -8.63 -5.68
C GLY A 130 -14.95 -7.74 -6.89
N GLU A 131 -15.71 -6.66 -7.05
CA GLU A 131 -15.52 -5.69 -8.14
C GLU A 131 -14.20 -4.93 -7.98
N ASN A 132 -13.83 -4.55 -6.76
CA ASN A 132 -12.56 -3.91 -6.43
C ASN A 132 -11.36 -4.82 -6.70
N LEU A 133 -11.45 -6.10 -6.32
CA LEU A 133 -10.42 -7.08 -6.63
C LEU A 133 -10.26 -7.26 -8.15
N ILE A 134 -11.36 -7.43 -8.88
CA ILE A 134 -11.33 -7.56 -10.34
C ILE A 134 -10.72 -6.32 -10.97
N ALA A 135 -11.11 -5.12 -10.53
CA ALA A 135 -10.59 -3.86 -11.05
C ALA A 135 -9.06 -3.74 -10.84
N PHE A 136 -8.57 -4.08 -9.64
CA PHE A 136 -7.13 -4.11 -9.36
C PHE A 136 -6.40 -5.08 -10.29
N ILE A 137 -6.86 -6.33 -10.40
CA ILE A 137 -6.24 -7.38 -11.23
C ILE A 137 -6.26 -6.97 -12.70
N ASP A 138 -7.36 -6.43 -13.20
CA ASP A 138 -7.48 -5.91 -14.55
C ASP A 138 -6.48 -4.78 -14.83
N GLY A 139 -6.27 -3.90 -13.84
CA GLY A 139 -5.26 -2.85 -13.90
C GLY A 139 -3.85 -3.43 -14.00
N PHE A 140 -3.58 -4.46 -13.21
CA PHE A 140 -2.27 -5.10 -13.06
C PHE A 140 -1.87 -6.03 -14.22
N GLU A 141 -2.81 -6.80 -14.79
CA GLU A 141 -2.51 -7.76 -15.86
C GLU A 141 -2.51 -7.12 -17.27
N LYS A 142 -3.23 -6.02 -17.46
CA LYS A 142 -3.38 -5.37 -18.79
C LYS A 142 -2.38 -4.22 -19.01
N SER A 143 -1.33 -4.11 -18.20
CA SER A 143 -0.32 -3.04 -18.22
C SER A 143 0.96 -3.39 -18.96
#